data_AF-G0QCB0-F1
#
_entry.id   AF-G0QCB0-F1
#
_cell.length_a   1.000
_cell.length_b   1.000
_cell.length_c   1.000
_cell.angle_alpha   90.00
_cell.angle_beta   90.00
_cell.angle_gamma   90.00
#
_symmetry.space_group_name_H-M   'P 1'
#
loop_
_entity.id
_entity.type
_entity.pdbx_description
1 polymer ?
#
loop_
_entity_poly.entity_id
_entity_poly.type
_entity_poly.pdbx_seq_one_letter_code
_entity_poly.pdbx_strand_id
1 'polypeptide(L)' 'MFCGESATKQNQEGQPVCRDHAEQPPKNVECPDCGLPMKLKEGQYGFFWGCEGYPQCQKTFQIQDLTDRED' A
#
# COMPACT_ATOMS: atom_id res chain seq x y z
N MET A 1 12.97 11.71 -10.52
CA MET A 1 13.34 10.53 -9.72
C MET A 1 12.04 9.97 -9.19
N PHE A 2 11.41 9.12 -10.00
CA PHE A 2 10.22 8.38 -9.59
C PHE A 2 10.75 6.96 -9.42
N CYS A 3 10.56 6.34 -8.26
CA CYS A 3 10.71 4.89 -8.12
C CYS A 3 9.51 4.26 -8.85
N GLY A 4 9.52 4.41 -10.17
CA GLY A 4 8.53 3.87 -11.08
C GLY A 4 8.77 2.38 -11.18
N GLU A 5 7.68 1.64 -11.07
CA GLU A 5 7.54 0.23 -11.38
C GLU A 5 7.90 -0.73 -10.23
N SER A 6 6.88 -0.87 -9.37
CA SER A 6 6.47 -2.12 -8.72
C SER A 6 7.15 -2.44 -7.38
N ALA A 7 6.39 -2.30 -6.29
CA ALA A 7 6.66 -2.93 -5.00
C ALA A 7 6.64 -4.46 -5.18
N THR A 8 7.80 -5.04 -5.49
CA THR A 8 7.96 -6.45 -5.89
C THR A 8 8.69 -7.29 -4.84
N LYS A 9 9.13 -6.68 -3.73
CA LYS A 9 9.88 -7.39 -2.68
C LYS A 9 9.33 -7.08 -1.31
N GLN A 10 9.37 -8.08 -0.44
CA GLN A 10 9.15 -7.93 0.99
C GLN A 10 10.46 -7.52 1.67
N ASN A 11 10.39 -6.65 2.67
CA ASN A 11 11.51 -6.37 3.58
C ASN A 11 11.78 -7.59 4.48
N GLN A 12 12.75 -7.50 5.38
CA GLN A 12 13.10 -8.60 6.30
C GLN A 12 11.95 -8.96 7.27
N GLU A 13 10.97 -8.07 7.44
CA GLU A 13 9.77 -8.25 8.26
C GLU A 13 8.56 -8.76 7.44
N GLY A 14 8.73 -9.04 6.15
CA GLY A 14 7.66 -9.56 5.29
C GLY A 14 6.73 -8.47 4.73
N GLN A 15 7.03 -7.19 4.92
CA GLN A 15 6.20 -6.08 4.45
C GLN A 15 6.63 -5.68 3.03
N PRO A 16 5.69 -5.47 2.10
CA PRO A 16 6.06 -5.14 0.74
C PRO A 16 6.54 -3.69 0.67
N VAL A 17 7.66 -3.54 0.01
CA VAL A 17 8.42 -2.29 -0.06
C VAL A 17 8.72 -2.00 -1.52
N CYS A 18 8.84 -0.71 -1.87
CA CYS A 18 9.32 -0.38 -3.20
C CYS A 18 10.80 -0.74 -3.31
N ARG A 19 11.28 -0.94 -4.55
CA ARG A 19 12.65 -1.41 -4.80
C ARG A 19 13.71 -0.48 -4.20
N ASP A 20 13.44 0.82 -4.19
CA ASP A 20 14.37 1.84 -3.69
C ASP A 20 14.16 2.18 -2.20
N HIS A 21 13.04 1.80 -1.59
CA HIS A 21 12.76 2.01 -0.15
C HIS A 21 12.48 0.68 0.55
N ALA A 22 13.45 -0.23 0.50
CA ALA A 22 13.34 -1.57 1.07
C ALA A 22 13.09 -1.60 2.59
N GLU A 23 13.29 -0.48 3.27
CA GLU A 23 13.16 -0.33 4.72
C GLU A 23 11.89 0.43 5.13
N GLN A 24 11.19 1.09 4.20
CA GLN A 24 10.00 1.88 4.55
C GLN A 24 8.74 1.05 4.44
N PRO A 25 8.12 0.66 5.56
CA PRO A 25 6.87 -0.06 5.50
C PRO A 25 5.76 0.80 4.88
N PRO A 26 4.80 0.16 4.21
CA PRO A 26 3.59 0.82 3.76
C PRO A 26 2.90 1.52 4.94
N LYS A 27 2.63 2.83 4.80
CA LYS A 27 1.99 3.62 5.87
C LYS A 27 0.60 3.08 6.17
N ASN A 28 0.22 3.02 7.44
CA ASN A 28 -1.11 2.60 7.86
C ASN A 28 -2.12 3.67 7.42
N VAL A 29 -2.82 3.45 6.32
CA VAL A 29 -3.67 4.46 5.68
C VAL A 29 -5.12 4.29 6.08
N GLU A 30 -5.78 5.39 6.39
CA GLU A 30 -7.22 5.43 6.62
C GLU A 30 -7.95 5.66 5.29
N CYS A 31 -9.03 4.94 5.07
CA CYS A 31 -9.83 5.09 3.87
C CYS A 31 -10.53 6.47 3.88
N PRO A 32 -10.33 7.34 2.87
CA PRO A 32 -10.97 8.66 2.86
C PRO A 32 -12.50 8.60 2.71
N ASP A 33 -13.04 7.46 2.27
CA ASP A 33 -14.46 7.26 2.01
C ASP A 33 -15.24 6.87 3.29
N CYS A 34 -14.61 6.12 4.19
CA CYS A 34 -15.28 5.59 5.38
C CYS A 34 -14.53 5.84 6.70
N GLY A 35 -13.29 6.35 6.65
CA GLY A 35 -12.42 6.56 7.81
C GLY A 35 -11.87 5.27 8.45
N LEU A 36 -12.17 4.09 7.89
CA LEU A 36 -11.67 2.83 8.42
C LEU A 36 -10.22 2.56 7.97
N PRO A 37 -9.43 1.84 8.77
CA PRO A 37 -8.08 1.47 8.38
C PRO A 37 -8.10 0.60 7.13
N MET A 38 -7.13 0.87 6.25
CA MET A 38 -6.87 0.07 5.07
C MET A 38 -5.80 -0.97 5.39
N LYS A 39 -6.02 -2.18 4.90
CA LYS A 39 -5.06 -3.29 4.99
C LYS A 39 -4.44 -3.56 3.64
N LEU A 40 -3.16 -3.85 3.68
CA LEU A 40 -2.41 -4.23 2.52
C LEU A 40 -2.68 -5.69 2.18
N LYS A 41 -2.97 -5.95 0.90
CA LYS A 41 -3.30 -7.26 0.37
C LYS A 41 -2.46 -7.55 -0.86
N GLU A 42 -2.08 -8.80 -1.03
CA GLU A 42 -1.40 -9.29 -2.23
C GLU A 42 -2.46 -9.73 -3.26
N GLY A 43 -2.32 -9.25 -4.49
CA GLY A 43 -3.12 -9.68 -5.63
C GLY A 43 -2.23 -10.16 -6.77
N GLN A 44 -2.85 -10.64 -7.86
CA GLN A 44 -2.11 -11.22 -8.99
C GLN A 44 -1.14 -10.24 -9.69
N TYR A 45 -1.40 -8.93 -9.55
CA TYR A 45 -0.60 -7.86 -10.15
C TYR A 45 0.32 -7.16 -9.14
N GLY A 46 0.41 -7.67 -7.91
CA GLY A 46 1.17 -7.07 -6.81
C GLY A 46 0.32 -6.63 -5.64
N PHE A 47 0.90 -5.83 -4.75
CA PHE A 47 0.26 -5.38 -3.52
C PHE A 47 -0.67 -4.18 -3.73
N PHE A 48 -1.78 -4.18 -3.01
CA PHE A 48 -2.78 -3.11 -3.04
C PHE A 48 -3.38 -2.88 -1.65
N TRP A 49 -3.89 -1.68 -1.42
CA TRP A 49 -4.63 -1.34 -0.20
C TRP A 49 -6.11 -1.70 -0.37
N GLY A 50 -6.62 -2.55 0.52
CA GLY A 50 -8.03 -2.87 0.61
C GLY A 50 -8.62 -2.35 1.92
N CYS A 51 -9.76 -1.67 1.85
CA CYS A 51 -10.45 -1.21 3.05
C CYS A 51 -10.82 -2.40 3.96
N GLU A 52 -10.61 -2.28 5.27
CA GLU A 52 -11.05 -3.29 6.25
C GLU A 52 -12.57 -3.33 6.38
N GLY A 53 -13.26 -2.24 6.02
CA GLY A 53 -14.71 -2.12 6.06
C GLY A 53 -15.48 -2.99 5.06
N TYR A 54 -14.85 -3.89 4.29
CA TYR A 54 -15.56 -4.79 3.38
C TYR A 54 -16.53 -5.72 4.16
N PRO A 55 -17.81 -5.88 3.76
CA PRO A 55 -18.45 -5.48 2.49
C PRO A 55 -19.06 -4.06 2.47
N GLN A 56 -19.05 -3.33 3.58
CA GLN A 56 -19.62 -1.97 3.69
C GLN A 56 -18.83 -0.94 2.86
N CYS A 57 -17.51 -1.12 2.74
CA CYS A 57 -16.63 -0.29 1.92
C CYS A 57 -15.76 -1.19 1.03
N GLN A 58 -15.97 -1.13 -0.29
CA GLN A 58 -15.23 -1.91 -1.29
C GLN A 58 -14.10 -1.11 -1.97
N LYS A 59 -13.72 0.03 -1.38
CA LYS A 59 -12.66 0.88 -1.94
C LYS A 59 -11.30 0.19 -1.81
N THR A 60 -10.57 0.20 -2.91
CA THR A 60 -9.18 -0.24 -2.99
C THR A 60 -8.33 0.87 -3.59
N PHE A 61 -7.08 0.96 -3.14
CA PHE A 61 -6.12 1.95 -3.60
C PHE A 61 -4.83 1.24 -3.99
N GLN A 62 -4.09 1.80 -4.95
CA GLN A 62 -2.80 1.24 -5.31
C GLN A 62 -1.75 1.63 -4.27
N ILE A 63 -0.70 0.82 -4.14
CA ILE A 63 0.36 1.09 -3.18
C ILE A 63 1.10 2.42 -3.46
N GLN A 64 1.12 2.84 -4.74
CA GLN A 64 1.82 4.04 -5.21
C GLN A 64 1.20 5.32 -4.65
N ASP A 65 -0.13 5.38 -4.53
CA ASP A 65 -0.86 6.60 -4.13
C ASP A 65 -0.58 7.05 -2.69
N LEU A 66 0.03 6.20 -1.86
CA LEU A 66 0.19 6.41 -0.41
C LEU A 66 1.67 6.42 0.04
N THR A 67 2.58 6.27 -0.91
CA THR A 67 4.04 6.29 -0.68
C THR A 67 4.71 7.59 -1.11
N ASP A 68 3.97 8.60 -1.57
CA ASP A 68 4.58 9.82 -2.11
C ASP A 68 4.78 10.94 -1.07
N ARG A 69 6.07 11.27 -0.92
CA ARG A 69 6.67 12.62 -0.79
C ARG A 69 6.74 13.27 0.59
N GLU A 70 7.89 13.10 1.26
CA GLU A 70 8.47 14.28 1.93
C GLU A 70 9.18 15.11 0.85
N ASP A 71 8.99 16.44 0.91
CA ASP A 71 9.51 17.46 0.00
C ASP A 71 11.04 17.41 -0.16
#